data_AF-A0AA90QCT8-F1
#
_entry.id   AF-A0AA90QCT8-F1
#
_cell.length_a   1.000
_cell.length_b   1.000
_cell.length_c   1.000
_cell.angle_alpha   90.00
_cell.angle_beta   90.00
_cell.angle_gamma   90.00
#
_symmetry.space_group_name_H-M   'P 1'
#
loop_
_entity.id
_entity.type
_entity.pdbx_description
1 polymer ?
#
loop_
_entity_poly.entity_id
_entity_poly.type
_entity_poly.pdbx_seq_one_letter_code
_entity_poly.pdbx_strand_id
1 'polypeptide(L)'
;MTTSPDPVEALREQFQSEDGFLVELRCFARWDKAAFARLVAAMQRYLESAGHGEHLERWMAEGFWLHGDMVKVLSSPPEFRNALGKEYLDAAYQRLSDLACWFFTGASIWEENSLAPFEA
;
A
#
# COMPACT_ATOMS: atom_id res chain seq x y z
N MET A 1 -7.03 17.50 20.06
CA MET A 1 -6.89 17.45 18.59
C MET A 1 -5.59 16.75 18.31
N THR A 2 -5.62 15.46 17.97
CA THR A 2 -4.42 14.73 17.54
C THR A 2 -4.13 15.15 16.10
N THR A 3 -3.04 15.90 15.90
CA THR A 3 -2.56 16.24 14.56
C THR A 3 -2.34 14.93 13.80
N SER A 4 -2.88 14.82 12.59
CA SER A 4 -2.61 13.65 11.76
C SER A 4 -1.09 13.57 11.52
N PRO A 5 -0.47 12.37 11.62
CA PRO A 5 0.97 12.24 11.43
C PRO A 5 1.39 12.75 10.05
N ASP A 6 2.64 13.23 9.97
CA ASP A 6 3.25 13.66 8.72
C ASP A 6 3.15 12.53 7.68
N PRO A 7 2.75 12.80 6.42
CA PRO A 7 2.55 11.76 5.42
C PRO A 7 3.81 10.93 5.12
N VAL A 8 5.01 11.52 5.22
CA VAL A 8 6.27 10.80 5.02
C VAL A 8 6.57 9.90 6.20
N GLU A 9 6.35 10.36 7.43
CA GLU A 9 6.51 9.54 8.64
C GLU A 9 5.53 8.36 8.66
N ALA A 10 4.25 8.61 8.33
CA ALA A 10 3.24 7.56 8.25
C ALA A 10 3.60 6.53 7.17
N LEU A 11 4.08 6.96 6.00
CA LEU A 11 4.54 6.05 4.96
C LEU A 11 5.73 5.21 5.42
N ARG A 12 6.70 5.87 6.08
CA ARG A 12 7.89 5.20 6.62
C ARG A 12 7.50 4.11 7.63
N GLU A 13 6.59 4.41 8.54
CA GLU A 13 6.06 3.45 9.50
C GLU A 13 5.47 2.23 8.78
N GLN A 14 4.61 2.44 7.79
CA GLN A 14 3.98 1.32 7.07
C GLN A 14 4.99 0.49 6.26
N PHE A 15 6.04 1.09 5.72
CA PHE A 15 7.05 0.38 4.93
C PHE A 15 8.12 -0.33 5.77
N GLN A 16 8.42 0.16 6.97
CA GLN A 16 9.61 -0.25 7.73
C GLN A 16 9.30 -0.81 9.12
N SER A 17 8.04 -0.78 9.56
CA SER A 17 7.69 -1.33 10.88
C SER A 17 7.85 -2.85 10.93
N GLU A 18 8.32 -3.34 12.08
CA GLU A 18 8.46 -4.77 12.39
C GLU A 18 7.09 -5.47 12.53
N ASP A 19 6.01 -4.71 12.75
CA ASP A 19 4.63 -5.18 12.77
C ASP A 19 3.83 -4.74 11.52
N GLY A 20 4.53 -4.30 10.47
CA GLY A 20 3.92 -3.88 9.22
C GLY A 20 3.20 -5.02 8.49
N PHE A 21 2.23 -4.67 7.65
CA PHE A 21 1.41 -5.64 6.91
C PHE A 21 2.26 -6.68 6.14
N LEU A 22 3.34 -6.26 5.49
CA LEU A 22 4.19 -7.17 4.73
C LEU A 22 4.95 -8.16 5.62
N VAL A 23 5.32 -7.76 6.83
CA VAL A 23 5.95 -8.66 7.81
C VAL A 23 4.95 -9.71 8.28
N GLU A 24 3.73 -9.29 8.61
CA GLU A 24 2.62 -10.19 8.97
C GLU A 24 2.35 -11.24 7.88
N LEU A 25 2.29 -10.78 6.63
CA LEU A 25 2.08 -11.64 5.49
C LEU A 25 3.25 -12.60 5.27
N ARG A 26 4.49 -12.11 5.32
CA ARG A 26 5.70 -12.90 5.01
C ARG A 26 6.05 -13.90 6.10
N CYS A 27 5.97 -13.50 7.37
CA CYS A 27 6.46 -14.28 8.50
C CYS A 27 5.39 -15.20 9.09
N PHE A 28 4.12 -14.79 9.03
CA PHE A 28 3.02 -15.50 9.69
C PHE A 28 1.92 -15.96 8.73
N ALA A 29 2.07 -15.72 7.41
CA ALA A 29 1.04 -16.02 6.41
C ALA A 29 -0.34 -15.44 6.77
N ARG A 30 -0.35 -14.26 7.40
CA ARG A 30 -1.57 -13.63 7.91
C ARG A 30 -1.89 -12.37 7.11
N TRP A 31 -3.10 -12.34 6.57
CA TRP A 31 -3.66 -11.12 5.97
C TRP A 31 -4.41 -10.32 7.02
N ASP A 32 -3.75 -9.36 7.65
CA ASP A 32 -4.42 -8.37 8.50
C ASP A 32 -5.03 -7.27 7.62
N LYS A 33 -6.35 -7.33 7.44
CA LYS A 33 -7.12 -6.37 6.64
C LYS A 33 -6.98 -4.93 7.14
N ALA A 34 -6.91 -4.74 8.46
CA ALA A 34 -6.75 -3.41 9.05
C ALA A 34 -5.34 -2.86 8.81
N ALA A 35 -4.31 -3.70 8.92
CA ALA A 35 -2.94 -3.32 8.57
C ALA A 35 -2.81 -3.00 7.07
N PHE A 36 -3.46 -3.79 6.21
CA PHE A 36 -3.50 -3.52 4.77
C PHE A 36 -4.16 -2.17 4.46
N ALA A 37 -5.31 -1.88 5.07
CA ALA A 37 -5.99 -0.60 4.89
C ALA A 37 -5.14 0.59 5.36
N ARG A 38 -4.40 0.45 6.47
CA ARG A 38 -3.46 1.48 6.95
C ARG A 38 -2.30 1.72 5.98
N LEU A 39 -1.70 0.64 5.44
CA LEU A 39 -0.67 0.72 4.41
C LEU A 39 -1.17 1.49 3.19
N VAL A 40 -2.32 1.09 2.63
CA VAL A 40 -2.92 1.74 1.45
C VAL A 40 -3.21 3.21 1.72
N ALA A 41 -3.79 3.53 2.87
CA ALA A 41 -4.09 4.91 3.24
C ALA A 41 -2.82 5.77 3.39
N ALA A 42 -1.75 5.23 3.97
CA ALA A 42 -0.48 5.94 4.09
C ALA A 42 0.17 6.20 2.72
N MET A 43 0.19 5.19 1.83
CA MET A 43 0.66 5.33 0.46
C MET A 43 -0.12 6.40 -0.30
N GLN A 44 -1.46 6.37 -0.23
CA GLN A 44 -2.33 7.34 -0.89
C GLN A 44 -2.12 8.75 -0.35
N ARG A 45 -2.13 8.93 0.99
CA ARG A 45 -1.93 10.24 1.62
C ARG A 45 -0.59 10.86 1.29
N TYR A 46 0.47 10.06 1.23
CA TYR A 46 1.77 10.54 0.77
C TYR A 46 1.67 11.10 -0.65
N LEU A 47 1.08 10.35 -1.58
CA LEU A 47 0.93 10.76 -2.98
C LEU A 47 0.06 12.01 -3.16
N GLU A 48 -1.01 12.15 -2.37
CA GLU A 48 -1.86 13.34 -2.35
C GLU A 48 -1.15 14.58 -1.78
N SER A 49 -0.22 14.38 -0.85
CA SER A 49 0.52 15.47 -0.18
C SER A 49 1.79 15.89 -0.91
N ALA A 50 2.35 15.00 -1.74
CA ALA A 50 3.67 15.20 -2.32
C ALA A 50 3.59 16.12 -3.54
N GLY A 51 4.37 17.20 -3.52
CA GLY A 51 4.80 17.82 -4.78
C GLY A 51 5.72 16.82 -5.48
N HIS A 52 5.28 16.25 -6.60
CA HIS A 52 6.07 15.29 -7.39
C HIS A 52 7.33 15.98 -7.93
N GLY A 53 8.43 15.94 -7.16
CA GLY A 53 9.71 16.50 -7.56
C GLY A 53 10.42 15.65 -8.61
N GLU A 54 11.52 16.15 -9.17
CA GLU A 54 12.30 15.45 -10.20
C GLU A 54 13.07 14.20 -9.69
N HIS A 55 13.11 14.00 -8.36
CA HIS A 55 13.85 12.92 -7.72
C HIS A 55 12.97 12.10 -6.78
N LEU A 56 13.15 10.77 -6.83
CA LEU A 56 12.51 9.82 -5.94
C LEU A 56 13.50 9.35 -4.87
N GLU A 57 13.09 9.44 -3.61
CA GLU A 57 13.84 8.84 -2.50
C GLU A 57 13.87 7.32 -2.64
N ARG A 58 15.06 6.72 -2.61
CA ARG A 58 15.25 5.28 -2.86
C ARG A 58 14.40 4.42 -1.94
N TRP A 59 14.36 4.72 -0.65
CA TRP A 59 13.62 3.93 0.32
C TRP A 59 12.10 3.94 0.05
N MET A 60 11.57 5.03 -0.51
CA MET A 60 10.17 5.11 -0.92
C MET A 60 9.95 4.26 -2.16
N ALA A 61 10.80 4.40 -3.17
CA ALA A 61 10.74 3.61 -4.41
C ALA A 61 10.79 2.10 -4.13
N GLU A 62 11.71 1.68 -3.26
CA GLU A 62 11.79 0.28 -2.80
C GLU A 62 10.52 -0.14 -2.07
N GLY A 63 9.97 0.69 -1.18
CA GLY A 63 8.75 0.37 -0.45
C GLY A 63 7.52 0.22 -1.37
N PHE A 64 7.30 1.14 -2.31
CA PHE A 64 6.23 1.05 -3.30
C PHE A 64 6.39 -0.21 -4.18
N TRP A 65 7.60 -0.49 -4.66
CA TRP A 65 7.88 -1.65 -5.50
C TRP A 65 7.69 -2.98 -4.73
N LEU A 66 8.28 -3.08 -3.53
CA LEU A 66 8.20 -4.29 -2.69
C LEU A 66 6.75 -4.63 -2.33
N HIS A 67 5.95 -3.65 -1.88
CA HIS A 67 4.56 -3.94 -1.51
C HIS A 67 3.72 -4.30 -2.74
N GLY A 68 3.89 -3.62 -3.87
CA GLY A 68 3.19 -3.96 -5.11
C GLY A 68 3.46 -5.38 -5.61
N ASP A 69 4.70 -5.85 -5.52
CA ASP A 69 5.10 -7.16 -6.04
C ASP A 69 4.94 -8.28 -5.00
N MET A 70 5.49 -8.10 -3.78
CA MET A 70 5.59 -9.16 -2.79
C MET A 70 4.25 -9.55 -2.18
N VAL A 71 3.31 -8.62 -2.04
CA VAL A 71 1.99 -8.95 -1.50
C VAL A 71 1.33 -10.02 -2.36
N LYS A 72 1.31 -9.82 -3.69
CA LYS A 72 0.76 -10.79 -4.64
C LYS A 72 1.49 -12.13 -4.59
N VAL A 73 2.81 -12.12 -4.53
CA VAL A 73 3.61 -13.36 -4.48
C VAL A 73 3.29 -14.16 -3.21
N LEU A 74 3.24 -13.50 -2.05
CA LEU A 74 3.06 -14.15 -0.77
C LEU A 74 1.62 -14.64 -0.53
N SER A 75 0.61 -13.97 -1.11
CA SER A 75 -0.80 -14.37 -1.03
C SER A 75 -1.32 -15.12 -2.27
N SER A 76 -0.43 -15.57 -3.15
CA SER A 76 -0.77 -16.46 -4.27
C SER A 76 -1.26 -17.87 -3.88
N PRO A 77 -0.85 -18.47 -2.74
CA PRO A 77 -1.36 -19.78 -2.34
C PRO A 77 -2.90 -19.83 -2.25
N PRO A 78 -3.56 -20.95 -2.60
CA PRO A 78 -5.02 -21.04 -2.69
C PRO A 78 -5.76 -20.74 -1.37
N GLU A 79 -5.11 -20.92 -0.23
CA GLU A 79 -5.67 -20.71 1.11
C GLU A 79 -6.17 -19.27 1.28
N PHE A 80 -5.40 -18.29 0.78
CA PHE A 80 -5.80 -16.88 0.83
C PHE A 80 -7.03 -16.61 -0.03
N ARG A 81 -7.08 -17.17 -1.24
CA ARG A 81 -8.24 -17.01 -2.13
C ARG A 81 -9.50 -17.62 -1.52
N ASN A 82 -9.37 -18.77 -0.88
CA ASN A 82 -10.48 -19.44 -0.22
C ASN A 82 -10.98 -18.65 1.01
N ALA A 83 -10.07 -18.03 1.76
CA ALA A 83 -10.41 -17.28 2.98
C ALA A 83 -10.94 -15.87 2.72
N LEU A 84 -10.34 -15.14 1.77
CA LEU A 84 -10.61 -13.71 1.53
C LEU A 84 -11.48 -13.44 0.30
N GLY A 85 -11.58 -14.42 -0.61
CA GLY A 85 -12.25 -14.27 -1.89
C GLY A 85 -11.32 -13.72 -2.97
N LYS A 86 -11.52 -14.19 -4.21
CA LYS A 86 -10.73 -13.78 -5.37
C LYS A 86 -10.88 -12.29 -5.68
N GLU A 87 -12.11 -11.78 -5.64
CA GLU A 87 -12.43 -10.39 -5.99
C GLU A 87 -11.75 -9.39 -5.06
N TYR A 88 -11.75 -9.66 -3.76
CA TYR A 88 -11.06 -8.83 -2.77
C TYR A 88 -9.55 -8.78 -3.02
N LEU A 89 -8.92 -9.95 -3.22
CA LEU A 89 -7.47 -10.01 -3.47
C LEU A 89 -7.09 -9.31 -4.77
N ASP A 90 -7.86 -9.50 -5.84
CA ASP A 90 -7.61 -8.82 -7.11
C ASP A 90 -7.72 -7.30 -6.95
N ALA A 91 -8.72 -6.81 -6.21
CA ALA A 91 -8.86 -5.39 -5.90
C ALA A 91 -7.69 -4.85 -5.05
N ALA A 92 -7.22 -5.62 -4.07
CA ALA A 92 -6.07 -5.28 -3.24
C ALA A 92 -4.79 -5.15 -4.06
N TYR A 93 -4.52 -6.12 -4.94
CA TYR A 93 -3.35 -6.08 -5.82
C TYR A 93 -3.42 -4.91 -6.79
N GLN A 94 -4.60 -4.67 -7.38
CA GLN A 94 -4.78 -3.55 -8.30
C GLN A 94 -4.52 -2.21 -7.59
N ARG A 95 -5.05 -2.04 -6.36
CA ARG A 95 -4.83 -0.82 -5.58
C ARG A 95 -3.35 -0.55 -5.32
N LEU A 96 -2.57 -1.56 -4.92
CA LEU A 96 -1.13 -1.40 -4.72
C LEU A 96 -0.41 -1.05 -6.04
N SER A 97 -0.80 -1.71 -7.13
CA SER A 97 -0.25 -1.44 -8.47
C SER A 97 -0.50 -0.01 -8.91
N ASP A 98 -1.70 0.51 -8.69
CA ASP A 98 -2.08 1.87 -9.09
C ASP A 98 -1.34 2.93 -8.29
N LEU A 99 -1.17 2.70 -6.97
CA LEU A 99 -0.41 3.60 -6.11
C LEU A 99 1.08 3.60 -6.47
N ALA A 100 1.66 2.44 -6.77
CA ALA A 100 3.03 2.36 -7.28
C ALA A 100 3.17 3.07 -8.64
N CYS A 101 2.21 2.87 -9.55
CA CYS A 101 2.18 3.56 -10.83
C CYS A 101 2.15 5.09 -10.65
N TRP A 102 1.27 5.59 -9.78
CA TRP A 102 1.20 7.02 -9.46
C TRP A 102 2.53 7.53 -8.88
N PHE A 103 3.13 6.80 -7.94
CA PHE A 103 4.44 7.18 -7.39
C PHE A 103 5.52 7.36 -8.46
N PHE A 104 5.62 6.42 -9.42
CA PHE A 104 6.67 6.46 -10.43
C PHE A 104 6.39 7.42 -11.60
N THR A 105 5.13 7.68 -11.92
CA THR A 105 4.73 8.51 -13.07
C THR A 105 4.37 9.94 -12.69
N GLY A 106 4.10 10.20 -11.42
CA GLY A 106 3.60 11.48 -10.93
C GLY A 106 2.15 11.77 -11.34
N ALA A 107 1.43 10.80 -11.92
CA ALA A 107 0.05 10.95 -12.34
C ALA A 107 -0.84 9.87 -11.72
N SER A 108 -1.90 10.32 -11.05
CA SER A 108 -2.98 9.42 -10.65
C SER A 108 -3.76 8.98 -11.89
N ILE A 109 -4.02 7.68 -12.03
CA ILE A 109 -4.98 7.16 -13.04
C ILE A 109 -6.44 7.42 -12.63
N TRP A 110 -6.63 7.98 -11.44
CA TRP A 110 -7.90 8.26 -10.80
C TRP A 110 -8.13 9.77 -10.79
N GLU A 111 -9.32 10.21 -11.23
CA GLU A 111 -9.71 11.62 -11.19
C GLU A 111 -9.63 12.18 -9.76
N GLU A 112 -9.40 13.50 -9.65
CA GLU A 112 -8.98 14.32 -8.48
C GLU A 112 -9.76 14.12 -7.15
N ASN A 113 -10.71 13.19 -7.08
CA ASN A 113 -11.52 12.87 -5.92
C ASN A 113 -11.97 11.39 -5.82
N SER A 114 -11.32 10.44 -6.51
CA SER A 114 -11.91 9.12 -6.77
C SER A 114 -11.29 7.91 -6.05
N LEU A 115 -10.22 8.04 -5.26
CA LEU A 115 -9.79 6.94 -4.40
C LEU A 115 -10.57 6.93 -3.07
N ALA A 116 -11.69 6.20 -3.05
CA ALA A 116 -12.29 5.80 -1.79
C ALA A 116 -11.27 5.03 -0.92
N PRO A 117 -11.33 5.14 0.42
CA PRO A 117 -10.55 4.30 1.31
C PRO A 117 -10.71 2.84 0.93
N PHE A 118 -9.62 2.08 0.96
CA PHE A 118 -9.73 0.64 0.74
C PHE A 118 -10.39 0.02 1.96
N GLU A 119 -11.59 -0.56 1.78
CA GLU A 119 -12.32 -1.17 2.88
C GLU A 119 -11.60 -2.43 3.37
N ALA A 120 -11.44 -2.53 4.69
CA ALA A 120 -10.79 -3.64 5.36
C ALA A 120 -11.62 -4.93 5.22
#